data_AF-A0A1V5JDU3-F1
#
_entry.id   AF-A0A1V5JDU3-F1
#
_cell.length_a   1.000
_cell.length_b   1.000
_cell.length_c   1.000
_cell.angle_alpha   90.00
_cell.angle_beta   90.00
_cell.angle_gamma   90.00
#
_symmetry.space_group_name_H-M   'P 1'
#
loop_
_entity.id
_entity.type
_entity.pdbx_description
1 polymer ?
#
loop_
_entity_poly.entity_id
_entity_poly.type
_entity_poly.pdbx_seq_one_letter_code
_entity_poly.pdbx_strand_id
1 'polypeptide(L)' 'MGTGFDCFHELSHTANKKISRQQKINRLLLKTLMEKHGFKNYELEWWHYTLKNEPYPNTYFNFPVE' A
#
# COMPACT_ATOMS: atom_id res chain seq x y z
N MET A 1 -7.83 1.28 8.99
CA MET A 1 -6.43 1.61 8.64
C MET A 1 -5.97 2.99 9.12
N GLY A 2 -6.82 3.84 9.71
CA GLY A 2 -6.42 5.14 10.29
C GLY A 2 -6.64 6.33 9.36
N THR A 3 -6.75 6.07 8.06
CA THR A 3 -7.25 6.97 7.03
C THR A 3 -8.16 6.18 6.08
N GLY A 4 -8.91 6.86 5.23
CA GLY A 4 -9.55 6.24 4.06
C GLY A 4 -8.53 5.88 2.98
N PHE A 5 -8.96 5.12 1.97
CA PHE A 5 -8.24 4.97 0.71
C PHE A 5 -8.16 6.35 0.00
N ASP A 6 -7.10 6.61 -0.76
CA ASP A 6 -6.82 7.89 -1.42
C ASP A 6 -6.76 9.13 -0.51
N CYS A 7 -6.39 8.94 0.76
CA CYS A 7 -6.16 10.06 1.67
C CYS A 7 -4.74 10.63 1.53
N PHE A 8 -4.58 11.75 0.82
CA PHE A 8 -3.30 12.45 0.64
C PHE A 8 -2.84 13.25 1.87
N HIS A 9 -2.59 12.57 2.99
CA HIS A 9 -2.05 13.14 4.21
C HIS A 9 -0.98 12.21 4.79
N GLU A 10 -0.01 12.76 5.51
CA GLU A 10 1.01 11.99 6.24
C GLU A 10 0.45 10.83 7.09
N LEU A 11 -0.80 10.93 7.57
CA LEU A 11 -1.45 9.87 8.34
C LEU A 11 -1.58 8.57 7.54
N SER A 12 -1.54 8.65 6.21
CA SER A 12 -1.58 7.50 5.30
C SER A 12 -0.25 6.77 5.18
N HIS A 13 0.89 7.36 5.61
CA HIS A 13 2.20 6.71 5.56
C HIS A 13 2.16 5.40 6.36
N THR A 14 2.62 4.29 5.76
CA THR A 14 2.44 2.93 6.31
C THR A 14 2.90 2.81 7.77
N ALA A 15 4.06 3.40 8.08
CA ALA A 15 4.68 3.36 9.41
C ALA A 15 4.32 4.57 10.31
N ASN A 16 3.25 5.32 10.03
CA ASN A 16 2.90 6.52 10.80
C ASN A 16 2.67 6.20 12.29
N LYS A 17 3.36 6.95 13.17
CA LYS A 17 3.33 6.73 14.62
C LYS A 17 2.07 7.31 15.30
N LYS A 18 1.39 8.27 14.67
CA LYS A 18 0.22 9.00 15.21
C LYS A 18 -1.11 8.23 15.10
N ILE A 19 -1.12 7.06 14.45
CA ILE A 19 -2.32 6.20 14.35
C ILE A 19 -2.42 5.26 15.57
N SER A 20 -3.63 4.74 15.83
CA SER A 20 -3.90 3.85 16.97
C SER A 20 -3.16 2.51 16.86
N ARG A 21 -2.98 1.83 18.00
CA ARG A 21 -2.34 0.50 18.05
C ARG A 21 -3.02 -0.50 17.11
N GLN A 22 -4.35 -0.56 17.10
CA GLN A 22 -5.09 -1.47 16.23
C GLN A 22 -4.87 -1.14 14.75
N GLN A 23 -4.81 0.15 14.39
CA GLN A 23 -4.55 0.58 13.02
C GLN A 23 -3.13 0.17 12.56
N LYS A 24 -2.12 0.26 13.44
CA LYS A 24 -0.77 -0.24 13.17
C LYS A 24 -0.74 -1.75 12.93
N ILE A 25 -1.42 -2.52 13.78
CA ILE A 25 -1.50 -3.99 13.64
C ILE A 25 -2.13 -4.36 12.29
N ASN A 26 -3.22 -3.69 11.91
CA ASN A 26 -3.88 -3.97 10.63
C ASN A 26 -2.97 -3.62 9.43
N ARG A 27 -2.27 -2.48 9.46
CA ARG A 27 -1.30 -2.11 8.40
C ARG A 27 -0.14 -3.09 8.31
N LEU A 28 0.38 -3.53 9.46
CA LEU A 28 1.47 -4.51 9.51
C LEU A 28 1.02 -5.86 8.94
N LEU A 29 -0.18 -6.33 9.30
CA LEU A 29 -0.74 -7.55 8.76
C LEU A 29 -0.83 -7.49 7.22
N LEU A 30 -1.40 -6.42 6.68
CA LEU A 30 -1.48 -6.21 5.23
C LEU A 30 -0.08 -6.19 4.59
N LYS A 31 0.83 -5.38 5.13
CA LYS A 31 2.21 -5.26 4.62
C LYS A 31 2.91 -6.62 4.60
N THR A 32 2.87 -7.38 5.70
CA THR A 32 3.53 -8.68 5.80
C THR A 32 2.94 -9.69 4.82
N LEU A 33 1.61 -9.73 4.66
CA LEU A 33 0.96 -10.62 3.69
C LEU A 33 1.37 -10.26 2.26
N MET A 34 1.27 -8.99 1.88
CA MET A 34 1.62 -8.53 0.54
C MET A 34 3.10 -8.79 0.22
N GLU A 35 4.01 -8.50 1.16
CA GLU A 35 5.45 -8.77 1.00
C GLU A 35 5.76 -10.26 0.84
N LYS A 36 5.07 -11.15 1.59
CA LYS A 36 5.18 -12.61 1.46
C LYS A 36 4.78 -13.08 0.06
N HIS A 37 3.84 -12.41 -0.59
CA HIS A 37 3.34 -12.74 -1.92
C HIS A 37 4.01 -11.94 -3.05
N GLY A 38 5.18 -11.36 -2.81
CA GLY A 38 6.01 -10.76 -3.85
C GLY A 38 5.71 -9.29 -4.15
N PHE A 39 4.88 -8.63 -3.34
CA PHE A 39 4.63 -7.20 -3.48
C PHE A 39 5.63 -6.36 -2.67
N LYS A 40 5.77 -5.09 -3.05
CA LYS A 40 6.55 -4.06 -2.37
C LYS A 40 5.59 -2.92 -1.98
N ASN A 41 5.54 -2.57 -0.70
CA ASN A 41 4.75 -1.44 -0.23
C ASN A 41 5.37 -0.10 -0.67
N TYR A 42 4.54 0.88 -0.96
CA TYR A 42 4.93 2.29 -1.02
C TYR A 42 4.75 2.95 0.35
N GLU A 43 5.80 3.56 0.88
CA GLU A 43 5.83 3.98 2.30
C GLU A 43 4.86 5.10 2.65
N LEU A 44 4.46 5.92 1.67
CA LEU A 44 3.57 7.06 1.90
C LEU A 44 2.08 6.67 1.88
N GLU A 45 1.75 5.47 1.41
CA GLU A 45 0.37 5.03 1.21
C GLU A 45 0.19 3.59 1.70
N TRP A 46 -0.51 3.41 2.82
CA TRP A 46 -0.71 2.07 3.42
C TRP A 46 -1.42 1.08 2.49
N TRP A 47 -2.14 1.55 1.48
CA TRP A 47 -2.88 0.74 0.51
C TRP A 47 -2.09 0.41 -0.75
N HIS A 48 -0.97 1.10 -1.04
CA HIS A 48 -0.28 0.98 -2.32
C HIS A 48 0.80 -0.10 -2.27
N TYR A 49 0.74 -1.00 -3.27
CA TYR A 49 1.68 -2.09 -3.45
C TYR A 49 2.00 -2.30 -4.92
N THR A 50 3.27 -2.52 -5.25
CA THR A 50 3.74 -2.87 -6.59
C THR A 50 4.30 -4.29 -6.59
N LEU A 51 3.97 -5.10 -7.60
CA LEU A 51 4.53 -6.44 -7.75
C LEU A 51 6.03 -6.34 -8.09
N LYS A 52 6.91 -6.99 -7.33
CA LYS A 52 8.38 -6.82 -7.48
C LYS A 52 8.91 -7.24 -8.84
N ASN A 53 8.36 -8.31 -9.39
CA ASN A 53 8.74 -8.87 -10.69
C ASN A 53 7.56 -8.75 -11.66
N GLU A 54 7.01 -7.55 -11.81
CA GLU A 54 5.89 -7.33 -12.71
C GLU A 54 6.29 -7.49 -14.18
N PRO A 55 5.40 -7.99 -15.05
CA PRO A 55 5.71 -8.28 -16.45
C PRO A 55 5.93 -7.02 -17.32
N TYR A 56 5.43 -5.86 -16.88
CA TYR A 56 5.36 -4.65 -17.71
C TYR A 56 5.78 -3.37 -16.95
N PRO A 57 7.01 -3.28 -16.39
CA PRO A 57 7.40 -2.19 -15.50
C PRO A 57 7.47 -0.80 -16.17
N ASN A 58 7.56 -0.76 -17.50
CA ASN A 58 7.69 0.47 -18.28
C ASN A 58 6.54 0.66 -19.27
N THR A 59 5.47 -0.13 -19.17
CA THR A 59 4.31 -0.05 -20.06
C THR A 59 3.12 0.52 -19.31
N TYR A 60 2.62 1.65 -19.78
CA TYR A 60 1.42 2.30 -19.25
C TYR A 60 0.27 2.02 -20.21
N PHE A 61 -0.62 1.11 -19.82
CA PHE A 61 -1.78 0.77 -20.62
C PHE A 61 -2.83 1.89 -20.60
N ASN A 62 -3.54 2.08 -21.72
CA ASN A 62 -4.59 3.08 -21.87
C ASN A 62 -5.80 2.49 -22.60
N PHE A 63 -6.29 1.37 -22.10
CA PHE A 63 -7.56 0.77 -22.54
C PHE A 63 -8.59 0.88 -21.40
N PRO A 64 -9.91 0.91 -21.68
CA PRO A 64 -10.94 0.98 -20.65
C PRO A 64 -10.92 -0.24 -19.71
N VAL A 65 -11.25 -0.02 -18.44
CA VAL A 65 -11.50 -1.11 -17.47
C VAL A 65 -12.99 -1.47 -17.56
N GLU A 66 -13.29 -2.77 -17.73
CA GLU A 66 -14.65 -3.33 -17.76
C GLU A 66 -15.18 -3.67 -16.36
#